data_AF-A0A3D0I2J9-F1
#
_entry.id   AF-A0A3D0I2J9-F1
#
_cell.length_a   1.000
_cell.length_b   1.000
_cell.length_c   1.000
_cell.angle_alpha   90.00
_cell.angle_beta   90.00
_cell.angle_gamma   90.00
#
_symmetry.space_group_name_H-M   'P 1'
#
loop_
_entity.id
_entity.type
_entity.pdbx_description
1 polymer ?
#
loop_
_entity_poly.entity_id
_entity_poly.type
_entity_poly.pdbx_seq_one_letter_code
_entity_poly.pdbx_strand_id
1 'polypeptide(L)'
;PWPGNVRELRNAIERAVLMADGARIDASDIGLSDTAPLAARTGGAGELTGLLAGASLSLAAMERALVEEALRRTGWVQKDAAKLLGITRRKLNYMIARMGLTHPSWRRHRGAQGQDPAAPSLP
;
A
#
# COMPACT_ATOMS: atom_id res chain seq x y z
N PRO A 1 -24.37 9.38 7.80
CA PRO A 1 -23.60 10.51 8.38
C PRO A 1 -22.11 10.13 8.52
N TRP A 2 -21.19 11.01 8.11
CA TRP A 2 -19.75 10.75 8.21
C TRP A 2 -19.26 10.94 9.67
N PRO A 3 -18.46 9.99 10.22
CA PRO A 3 -18.10 9.99 11.64
C PRO A 3 -16.98 10.97 12.03
N GLY A 4 -16.29 11.58 11.06
CA GLY A 4 -15.07 12.37 11.26
C GLY A 4 -15.13 13.82 10.72
N ASN A 5 -13.97 14.48 10.66
CA ASN A 5 -13.85 15.80 10.01
C ASN A 5 -13.72 15.70 8.47
N VAL A 6 -13.79 16.84 7.77
CA VAL A 6 -13.72 16.90 6.29
C VAL A 6 -12.37 16.41 5.74
N ARG A 7 -11.28 16.50 6.51
CA ARG A 7 -9.97 15.98 6.09
C ARG A 7 -9.96 14.44 6.10
N GLU A 8 -10.63 13.83 7.06
CA GLU A 8 -10.78 12.37 7.15
C GLU A 8 -11.66 11.83 6.02
N LEU A 9 -12.73 12.55 5.67
CA LEU A 9 -13.56 12.21 4.51
C LEU A 9 -12.75 12.22 3.22
N ARG A 10 -11.93 13.26 3.01
CA ARG A 10 -11.03 13.36 1.86
C ARG A 10 -10.09 12.16 1.79
N ASN A 11 -9.41 11.85 2.90
CA ASN A 11 -8.46 10.73 2.94
C ASN A 11 -9.15 9.38 2.65
N ALA A 12 -10.38 9.18 3.14
CA ALA A 12 -11.14 7.97 2.88
C ALA A 12 -11.59 7.85 1.42
N ILE A 13 -12.05 8.94 0.80
CA ILE A 13 -12.42 8.96 -0.62
C ILE A 13 -11.18 8.74 -1.50
N GLU A 14 -10.05 9.39 -1.20
CA GLU A 14 -8.78 9.17 -1.92
C GLU A 14 -8.35 7.71 -1.84
N ARG A 15 -8.44 7.11 -0.65
CA ARG A 15 -8.15 5.68 -0.44
C ARG A 15 -9.13 4.78 -1.19
N ALA A 16 -10.42 5.13 -1.22
CA ALA A 16 -11.44 4.36 -1.91
C ALA A 16 -11.26 4.38 -3.43
N VAL A 17 -10.93 5.53 -4.02
CA VAL A 17 -10.53 5.63 -5.44
C VAL A 17 -9.28 4.79 -5.74
N LEU A 18 -8.36 4.70 -4.79
CA LEU A 18 -7.15 3.89 -4.90
C LEU A 18 -7.38 2.39 -4.67
N MET A 19 -8.49 1.99 -4.04
CA MET A 19 -8.82 0.58 -3.77
C MET A 19 -9.83 0.01 -4.77
N ALA A 20 -10.71 0.84 -5.31
CA ALA A 20 -11.73 0.43 -6.27
C ALA A 20 -11.14 -0.25 -7.51
N ASP A 21 -11.66 -1.42 -7.85
CA ASP A 21 -11.39 -2.13 -9.10
C ASP A 21 -12.46 -1.74 -10.14
N GLY A 22 -12.20 -0.63 -10.84
CA GLY A 22 -13.05 -0.15 -11.95
C GLY A 22 -13.61 1.26 -11.73
N ALA A 23 -14.62 1.62 -12.52
CA ALA A 23 -15.21 2.97 -12.51
C ALA A 23 -16.20 3.22 -11.36
N ARG A 24 -16.47 2.21 -10.52
CA ARG A 24 -17.36 2.31 -9.35
C ARG A 24 -16.57 2.03 -8.09
N ILE A 25 -16.75 2.89 -7.10
CA ILE A 25 -16.27 2.69 -5.74
C ILE A 25 -17.36 1.92 -5.00
N ASP A 26 -17.02 0.74 -4.50
CA ASP A 26 -17.90 -0.09 -3.68
C ASP A 26 -17.73 0.25 -2.19
N ALA A 27 -18.71 -0.10 -1.35
CA ALA A 27 -18.65 0.16 0.08
C ALA A 27 -17.42 -0.48 0.75
N SER A 28 -16.97 -1.62 0.22
CA SER A 28 -15.74 -2.31 0.63
C SER A 28 -14.45 -1.49 0.40
N ASP A 29 -14.44 -0.57 -0.57
CA ASP A 29 -13.28 0.27 -0.89
C ASP A 29 -13.09 1.44 0.08
N ILE A 30 -14.17 1.90 0.72
CA ILE A 30 -14.13 3.03 1.66
C ILE A 30 -13.50 2.60 3.00
N GLY A 31 -13.52 1.29 3.31
CA GLY A 31 -12.89 0.72 4.50
C GLY A 31 -13.39 1.36 5.79
N LEU A 32 -14.71 1.60 5.85
CA LEU A 32 -15.45 2.23 6.95
C LEU A 32 -15.96 1.22 7.99
N SER A 33 -15.42 0.01 8.04
CA SER A 33 -15.84 -1.00 9.01
C SER A 33 -15.68 -0.47 10.45
N ASP A 34 -16.83 -0.17 11.06
CA ASP A 34 -17.08 0.18 12.46
C ASP A 34 -16.15 1.20 13.12
N THR A 35 -16.27 2.47 12.73
CA THR A 35 -16.02 3.57 13.68
C THR A 35 -17.29 3.89 14.46
N ALA A 36 -17.76 2.94 15.27
CA ALA A 36 -18.47 3.30 16.48
C ALA A 36 -17.40 3.58 17.53
N PRO A 37 -17.37 4.76 18.19
CA PRO A 37 -16.54 4.93 19.36
C PRO A 37 -17.14 4.04 20.45
N LEU A 38 -16.64 2.81 20.59
CA LEU A 38 -16.99 1.95 21.73
C LEU A 38 -16.21 2.44 22.97
N ALA A 39 -16.48 3.69 23.36
CA ALA A 39 -16.24 4.12 24.71
C ALA A 39 -17.27 3.43 25.60
N ALA A 40 -16.75 2.65 26.55
CA ALA A 40 -17.43 2.00 27.67
C ALA A 40 -18.34 0.81 27.32
N ARG A 41 -17.91 -0.41 27.71
CA ARG A 41 -18.37 -1.08 28.95
C ARG A 41 -17.62 -2.41 29.22
N THR A 42 -17.12 -2.51 30.45
CA THR A 42 -16.91 -3.71 31.31
C THR A 42 -15.94 -4.83 30.87
N GLY A 43 -14.78 -4.87 31.52
CA GLY A 43 -14.12 -6.09 32.05
C GLY A 43 -13.36 -7.02 31.09
N GLY A 44 -13.91 -7.33 29.91
CA GLY A 44 -13.30 -8.26 28.94
C GLY A 44 -12.90 -7.62 27.60
N ALA A 45 -13.36 -6.39 27.35
CA ALA A 45 -13.07 -5.66 26.11
C ALA A 45 -11.57 -5.32 25.95
N GLY A 46 -10.84 -5.11 27.05
CA GLY A 46 -9.40 -4.81 27.01
C GLY A 46 -8.55 -5.97 26.50
N GLU A 47 -8.90 -7.20 26.90
CA GLU A 47 -8.19 -8.41 26.46
C GLU A 47 -8.48 -8.73 24.99
N LEU A 48 -9.75 -8.65 24.57
CA LEU A 48 -10.11 -8.82 23.16
C LEU A 48 -9.48 -7.73 22.28
N THR A 49 -9.47 -6.47 22.74
CA THR A 49 -8.82 -5.36 22.02
C THR A 49 -7.30 -5.57 21.94
N GLY A 50 -6.67 -6.03 23.02
CA GLY A 50 -5.25 -6.38 23.04
C GLY A 50 -4.91 -7.55 22.11
N LEU A 51 -5.74 -8.58 22.08
CA LEU A 51 -5.56 -9.75 21.21
C LEU A 51 -5.75 -9.39 19.73
N LEU A 52 -6.76 -8.57 19.40
CA LEU A 52 -6.97 -8.04 18.05
C LEU A 52 -5.82 -7.10 17.62
N ALA A 53 -5.32 -6.26 18.53
CA ALA A 53 -4.16 -5.40 18.26
C ALA A 53 -2.89 -6.23 18.00
N GLY A 54 -2.64 -7.26 18.82
CA GLY A 54 -1.54 -8.20 18.62
C GLY A 54 -1.65 -8.98 17.30
N ALA A 55 -2.84 -9.47 16.96
CA ALA A 55 -3.10 -10.13 15.69
C ALA A 55 -2.89 -9.20 14.49
N SER A 56 -3.31 -7.92 14.60
CA SER A 56 -3.10 -6.91 13.55
C SER A 56 -1.61 -6.62 13.32
N LEU A 57 -0.82 -6.50 14.40
CA LEU A 57 0.64 -6.37 14.30
C LEU A 57 1.29 -7.61 13.67
N SER A 58 0.86 -8.81 14.06
CA SER A 58 1.36 -10.07 13.50
C SER A 58 1.03 -10.19 12.01
N LEU A 59 -0.18 -9.83 11.60
CA LEU A 59 -0.59 -9.84 10.20
C LEU A 59 0.25 -8.86 9.38
N ALA A 60 0.48 -7.64 9.89
CA ALA A 60 1.32 -6.66 9.23
C ALA A 60 2.78 -7.15 9.05
N ALA A 61 3.33 -7.84 10.04
CA ALA A 61 4.66 -8.45 9.94
C ALA A 61 4.70 -9.58 8.90
N MET A 62 3.66 -10.42 8.85
CA MET A 62 3.53 -11.50 7.89
C MET A 62 3.37 -10.97 6.46
N GLU A 63 2.51 -9.97 6.26
CA GLU A 63 2.35 -9.26 4.99
C GLU A 63 3.68 -8.70 4.50
N ARG A 64 4.45 -8.07 5.41
CA ARG A 64 5.77 -7.54 5.08
C ARG A 64 6.73 -8.64 4.63
N ALA A 65 6.80 -9.74 5.37
CA ALA A 65 7.65 -10.87 5.02
C ALA A 65 7.29 -11.48 3.65
N LEU A 66 5.99 -11.61 3.36
CA LEU A 66 5.51 -12.12 2.06
C LEU A 66 5.88 -11.19 0.90
N VAL A 67 5.70 -9.88 1.09
CA VAL A 67 6.06 -8.88 0.07
C VAL A 67 7.56 -8.85 -0.18
N GLU A 68 8.37 -8.86 0.89
CA GLU A 68 9.83 -8.87 0.78
C GLU A 68 10.33 -10.15 0.10
N GLU A 69 9.82 -11.33 0.47
CA GLU A 69 10.25 -12.59 -0.14
C GLU A 69 9.80 -12.68 -1.61
N ALA A 70 8.59 -12.24 -1.95
CA ALA A 70 8.13 -12.19 -3.32
C ALA A 70 9.03 -11.27 -4.18
N LEU A 71 9.38 -10.10 -3.67
CA LEU A 71 10.32 -9.20 -4.33
C LEU A 71 11.70 -9.82 -4.49
N ARG A 72 12.21 -10.50 -3.47
CA ARG A 72 13.53 -11.14 -3.52
C ARG A 72 13.57 -12.28 -4.55
N ARG A 73 12.54 -13.14 -4.59
CA ARG A 73 12.43 -14.25 -5.54
C ARG A 73 12.33 -13.80 -7.00
N THR A 74 11.84 -12.60 -7.25
CA THR A 74 11.72 -12.03 -8.61
C THR A 74 12.81 -11.03 -8.94
N GLY A 75 13.89 -10.93 -8.15
CA GLY A 75 14.97 -9.98 -8.40
C GLY A 75 14.53 -8.52 -8.33
N TRP A 76 13.56 -8.22 -7.47
CA TRP A 76 12.95 -6.91 -7.25
C TRP A 76 12.14 -6.38 -8.44
N VAL A 77 11.70 -7.27 -9.33
CA VAL A 77 10.76 -6.95 -10.41
C VAL A 77 9.32 -6.94 -9.86
N GLN A 78 8.80 -5.72 -9.60
CA GLN A 78 7.48 -5.50 -8.99
C GLN A 78 6.33 -6.17 -9.77
N LYS A 79 6.38 -6.17 -11.11
CA LYS A 79 5.35 -6.80 -11.95
C LYS A 79 5.23 -8.30 -11.66
N ASP A 80 6.37 -8.97 -11.53
CA ASP A 80 6.40 -10.42 -11.34
C ASP A 80 6.17 -10.80 -9.88
N ALA A 81 6.62 -9.98 -8.93
CA ALA A 81 6.28 -10.14 -7.51
C ALA A 81 4.76 -10.04 -7.27
N ALA A 82 4.08 -9.12 -7.97
CA ALA A 82 2.63 -8.97 -7.86
C ALA A 82 1.90 -10.21 -8.39
N LYS A 83 2.36 -10.75 -9.53
CA LYS A 83 1.83 -12.01 -10.08
C LYS A 83 2.06 -13.19 -9.12
N LEU A 84 3.24 -13.29 -8.51
CA LEU A 84 3.57 -14.36 -7.57
C LEU A 84 2.67 -14.32 -6.33
N LEU A 85 2.32 -13.11 -5.87
CA LEU A 85 1.40 -12.91 -4.75
C LEU A 85 -0.09 -12.95 -5.14
N GLY A 86 -0.41 -13.13 -6.43
CA GLY A 86 -1.80 -13.15 -6.91
C GLY A 86 -2.54 -11.82 -6.74
N ILE A 87 -1.81 -10.70 -6.76
CA ILE A 87 -2.38 -9.35 -6.59
C ILE A 87 -2.06 -8.44 -7.78
N THR A 88 -2.78 -7.33 -7.87
CA THR A 88 -2.46 -6.30 -8.88
C THR A 88 -1.13 -5.62 -8.57
N ARG A 89 -0.40 -5.19 -9.61
CA ARG A 89 0.83 -4.40 -9.46
C ARG A 89 0.59 -3.12 -8.65
N ARG A 90 -0.58 -2.51 -8.79
CA ARG A 90 -0.98 -1.31 -8.03
C ARG A 90 -1.04 -1.60 -6.52
N LYS A 91 -1.69 -2.70 -6.13
CA LYS A 91 -1.76 -3.16 -4.74
C LYS A 91 -0.37 -3.44 -4.17
N LEU A 92 0.51 -4.11 -4.94
CA LEU A 92 1.89 -4.33 -4.52
C LEU A 92 2.64 -3.01 -4.29
N ASN A 93 2.58 -2.07 -5.23
CA ASN A 93 3.26 -0.79 -5.12
C ASN A 93 2.81 0.01 -3.89
N TYR A 94 1.51 -0.05 -3.57
CA TYR A 94 0.98 0.54 -2.35
C TYR A 94 1.57 -0.12 -1.10
N MET A 95 1.60 -1.46 -1.03
CA MET A 95 2.20 -2.16 0.11
C MET A 95 3.68 -1.81 0.27
N ILE A 96 4.44 -1.75 -0.83
CA ILE A 96 5.85 -1.32 -0.84
C ILE A 96 6.00 0.09 -0.24
N ALA A 97 5.17 1.04 -0.68
CA ALA A 97 5.20 2.41 -0.17
C ALA A 97 4.81 2.48 1.31
N ARG A 98 3.75 1.77 1.72
CA ARG A 98 3.28 1.70 3.11
C ARG A 98 4.33 1.09 4.04
N MET A 99 5.06 0.08 3.57
CA MET A 99 6.11 -0.62 4.33
C MET A 99 7.47 0.11 4.27
N GLY A 100 7.59 1.16 3.45
CA GLY A 100 8.84 1.90 3.26
C GLY A 100 9.94 1.11 2.57
N LEU A 101 9.59 0.09 1.76
CA LEU A 101 10.56 -0.73 1.06
C LEU A 101 11.19 0.06 -0.10
N THR A 102 12.51 -0.06 -0.24
CA THR A 102 13.28 0.61 -1.29
C THR A 102 14.41 -0.29 -1.78
N HIS A 103 14.69 -0.28 -3.07
CA HIS A 103 15.75 -1.09 -3.66
C HIS A 103 16.54 -0.30 -4.71
N PRO A 104 17.89 -0.46 -4.79
CA PRO A 104 18.72 0.26 -5.75
C PRO A 104 18.30 0.12 -7.21
N SER A 105 17.73 -1.03 -7.61
CA SER A 105 17.27 -1.27 -8.99
C SER A 105 16.14 -0.32 -9.42
N TRP A 106 15.33 0.19 -8.48
CA TRP A 106 14.23 1.11 -8.80
C TRP A 106 14.70 2.53 -9.06
N ARG A 107 15.88 2.91 -8.56
CA ARG A 107 16.48 4.24 -8.84
C ARG A 107 17.12 4.32 -10.22
N ARG A 108 17.48 3.18 -10.82
CA ARG A 108 18.29 3.13 -12.05
C ARG A 108 17.54 3.51 -13.33
N HIS A 109 16.22 3.70 -13.31
CA HIS A 109 15.44 3.88 -14.55
C HIS A 109 15.09 5.34 -14.91
N ARG A 110 15.59 6.36 -14.19
CA ARG A 110 15.30 7.79 -14.46
C ARG A 110 16.38 8.51 -15.31
N GLY A 111 17.39 7.83 -15.84
CA GLY A 111 18.56 8.52 -16.43
C GLY A 111 19.09 7.99 -17.77
N ALA A 112 18.38 7.14 -18.52
CA ALA A 112 18.94 6.48 -19.71
C ALA A 112 18.15 6.71 -21.02
N GLN A 113 17.49 7.86 -21.18
CA GLN A 113 16.98 8.31 -22.49
C GLN A 113 17.15 9.83 -22.60
N GLY A 114 18.25 10.24 -23.24
CA GLY A 114 18.68 11.62 -23.47
C GLY A 114 19.97 11.66 -24.30
N GLN A 115 19.91 10.98 -25.44
CA GLN A 115 20.73 11.00 -26.66
C GLN A 115 21.93 12.00 -26.75
N ASP A 116 23.14 11.45 -26.92
CA ASP A 116 24.17 11.94 -27.87
C ASP A 116 24.07 11.04 -29.13
N PRO A 117 24.41 11.46 -30.37
CA PRO A 117 25.57 12.31 -30.71
C PRO A 117 25.39 13.30 -31.90
N ALA A 118 26.03 14.47 -31.86
CA ALA A 118 26.57 15.15 -33.05
C ALA A 118 27.37 16.42 -32.69
N ALA A 119 28.70 16.33 -32.73
CA ALA A 119 29.56 17.45 -33.14
C ALA A 119 29.27 17.77 -34.64
N PRO A 120 29.52 18.98 -35.21
CA PRO A 120 30.84 19.60 -35.15
C PRO A 120 30.93 21.15 -35.20
N SER A 121 32.17 21.60 -34.98
CA SER A 121 32.86 22.79 -35.51
C SER A 121 32.71 24.15 -34.81
N LEU A 122 33.85 24.51 -34.20
CA LEU A 122 34.38 25.85 -33.95
C LEU A 122 34.35 26.75 -35.19
N PRO A 123 34.41 28.07 -34.98
CA PRO A 123 35.63 28.80 -35.34
C PRO A 123 36.43 29.28 -34.12
#